data_AF-A0A958KX30-F1
#
_entry.id   AF-A0A958KX30-F1
#
_cell.length_a   1.000
_cell.length_b   1.000
_cell.length_c   1.000
_cell.angle_alpha   90.00
_cell.angle_beta   90.00
_cell.angle_gamma   90.00
#
_symmetry.space_group_name_H-M   'P 1'
#
loop_
_entity.id
_entity.type
_entity.pdbx_description
1 polymer ?
#
loop_
_entity_poly.entity_id
_entity_poly.type
_entity_poly.pdbx_seq_one_letter_code
_entity_poly.pdbx_strand_id
1 'polypeptide(L)'
;SVSIRVLQDGELLYYWPAVAGYKKRVEQVLDQVGLFEGVYTLDNYRAEVVVSSPNDTMGNSRQIWFFVRGRFVQDRSLQAAVMDAYRNLLMHGEYPTAVVYVDCDPSDLDVNVSPTKSQVKFRESSQAFRVVQRAVRGVLEKAPWLSQILANSESLNPALSHDTHLKDNDENSNLSFASYEFNKTQYQSKDSSPQFVVSDVHAALSSLQSADYVKPAVENEAHGKWASLEVLGQAHKTYIITQKEDAIVFVDQHAAHERVLFEKLNLGFKNNGLEVQNFLLPPVVNVGEEGAQEIMKLKSYLEQMGLYIDQMSPDEIAIHGAPAIIKSEALVPMFTRLAEECVERGGSFQVEKTIGDLTATLACHSAVRAGQALSKGEMAALLQQMDEYPLSSFCPHGRPVFVEYPIHKLERDFGRIV
;
A
#
# COMPACT_ATOMS: atom_id res chain seq x y z
N SER A 1 -5.57 -36.91 -18.99
CA SER A 1 -4.60 -35.83 -19.29
C SER A 1 -4.33 -35.83 -20.79
N VAL A 2 -4.14 -34.66 -21.41
CA VAL A 2 -4.01 -34.50 -22.87
C VAL A 2 -2.65 -33.88 -23.18
N SER A 3 -1.89 -34.38 -24.15
CA SER A 3 -0.69 -33.72 -24.68
C SER A 3 -1.01 -32.96 -25.97
N ILE A 4 -0.34 -31.84 -26.22
CA ILE A 4 -0.55 -31.00 -27.41
C ILE A 4 0.74 -30.96 -28.23
N ARG A 5 0.62 -31.19 -29.54
CA ARG A 5 1.71 -31.07 -30.51
C ARG A 5 1.25 -30.14 -31.62
N VAL A 6 2.05 -29.13 -31.94
CA VAL A 6 1.81 -28.22 -33.07
C VAL A 6 2.87 -28.49 -34.11
N LEU A 7 2.42 -28.84 -35.31
CA LEU A 7 3.27 -29.15 -36.46
C LEU A 7 3.05 -28.07 -37.53
N GLN A 8 4.13 -27.56 -38.10
CA GLN A 8 4.08 -26.74 -39.32
C GLN A 8 4.92 -27.43 -40.39
N ASP A 9 4.30 -27.70 -41.53
CA ASP A 9 4.94 -28.37 -42.68
C ASP A 9 5.61 -29.71 -42.33
N GLY A 10 5.06 -30.42 -41.33
CA GLY A 10 5.56 -31.71 -40.86
C GLY A 10 6.64 -31.62 -39.78
N GLU A 11 7.16 -30.43 -39.49
CA GLU A 11 8.12 -30.18 -38.42
C GLU A 11 7.41 -29.82 -37.11
N LEU A 12 7.92 -30.33 -35.98
CA LEU A 12 7.38 -30.06 -34.66
C LEU A 12 7.80 -28.67 -34.18
N LEU A 13 6.84 -27.73 -34.13
CA LEU A 13 7.06 -26.38 -33.62
C LEU A 13 6.96 -26.30 -32.10
N TYR A 14 5.87 -26.85 -31.56
CA TYR A 14 5.59 -26.80 -30.12
C TYR A 14 5.14 -28.15 -29.62
N TYR A 15 5.60 -28.50 -28.42
CA TYR A 15 5.19 -29.70 -27.72
C TYR A 15 4.94 -29.39 -26.26
N TRP A 16 3.69 -29.64 -25.83
CA TRP A 16 3.32 -29.57 -24.43
C TRP A 16 2.92 -30.97 -23.94
N PRO A 17 3.67 -31.57 -23.00
CA PRO A 17 3.39 -32.91 -22.52
C PRO A 17 2.08 -32.95 -21.74
N ALA A 18 1.57 -34.16 -21.49
CA ALA A 18 0.36 -34.35 -20.70
C ALA A 18 0.62 -33.97 -19.23
N VAL A 19 -0.16 -33.03 -18.70
CA VAL A 19 -0.12 -32.66 -17.28
C VAL A 19 -1.46 -32.94 -16.59
N ALA A 20 -1.39 -33.12 -15.28
CA ALA A 20 -2.55 -33.19 -14.40
C ALA A 20 -2.73 -31.83 -13.73
N GLY A 21 -3.93 -31.27 -13.82
CA GLY A 21 -4.28 -29.97 -13.24
C GLY A 21 -4.23 -28.81 -14.23
N TYR A 22 -5.15 -27.89 -14.03
CA TYR A 22 -5.38 -26.75 -14.92
C TYR A 22 -4.24 -25.72 -14.81
N LYS A 23 -3.81 -25.35 -13.60
CA LYS A 23 -2.64 -24.49 -13.36
C LYS A 23 -1.38 -24.94 -14.11
N LYS A 24 -0.98 -26.21 -13.98
CA LYS A 24 0.23 -26.73 -14.65
C LYS A 24 0.16 -26.62 -16.17
N ARG A 25 -1.05 -26.73 -16.74
CA ARG A 25 -1.26 -26.54 -18.18
C ARG A 25 -1.07 -25.08 -18.56
N VAL A 26 -1.61 -24.15 -17.77
CA VAL A 26 -1.41 -22.70 -17.98
C VAL A 26 0.06 -22.33 -17.91
N GLU A 27 0.76 -22.79 -16.87
CA GLU A 27 2.20 -22.52 -16.69
C GLU A 27 3.03 -22.99 -17.89
N GLN A 28 2.72 -24.17 -18.44
CA GLN A 28 3.38 -24.71 -19.64
C GLN A 28 3.10 -23.91 -20.91
N VAL A 29 1.86 -23.43 -21.09
CA VAL A 29 1.45 -22.74 -22.33
C VAL A 29 1.93 -21.30 -22.34
N LEU A 30 1.93 -20.63 -21.18
CA LEU A 30 2.36 -19.24 -21.05
C LEU A 30 3.85 -19.09 -20.75
N ASP A 31 4.58 -20.20 -20.58
CA ASP A 31 5.99 -20.24 -20.19
C ASP A 31 6.27 -19.41 -18.93
N GLN A 32 5.38 -19.53 -17.95
CA GLN A 32 5.43 -18.80 -16.69
C GLN A 32 5.18 -19.75 -15.53
N VAL A 33 6.09 -19.74 -14.56
CA VAL A 33 5.98 -20.54 -13.33
C VAL A 33 5.53 -19.68 -12.17
N GLY A 34 5.01 -20.32 -11.10
CA GLY A 34 4.64 -19.60 -9.88
C GLY A 34 3.26 -18.93 -9.98
N LEU A 35 2.37 -19.47 -10.80
CA LEU A 35 0.98 -19.00 -10.86
C LEU A 35 0.16 -19.58 -9.70
N PHE A 36 -0.93 -18.93 -9.33
CA PHE A 36 -1.79 -19.34 -8.23
C PHE A 36 -3.21 -19.58 -8.73
N GLU A 37 -3.83 -20.66 -8.26
CA GLU A 37 -5.17 -21.04 -8.69
C GLU A 37 -6.20 -20.83 -7.59
N GLY A 38 -7.43 -20.54 -7.98
CA GLY A 38 -8.56 -20.45 -7.08
C GLY A 38 -9.89 -20.58 -7.78
N VAL A 39 -10.93 -20.73 -6.99
CA VAL A 39 -12.30 -20.86 -7.46
C VAL A 39 -13.24 -20.07 -6.56
N TYR A 40 -14.22 -19.43 -7.16
CA TYR A 40 -15.31 -18.79 -6.43
C TYR A 40 -16.64 -19.05 -7.16
N THR A 41 -17.72 -19.13 -6.39
CA THR A 41 -19.07 -19.35 -6.92
C THR A 41 -20.00 -18.32 -6.29
N LEU A 42 -20.80 -17.68 -7.14
CA LEU A 42 -21.79 -16.69 -6.76
C LEU A 42 -23.05 -16.94 -7.58
N ASP A 43 -24.14 -17.30 -6.90
CA ASP A 43 -25.41 -17.64 -7.54
C ASP A 43 -25.22 -18.70 -8.64
N ASN A 44 -25.59 -18.39 -9.89
CA ASN A 44 -25.45 -19.26 -11.05
C ASN A 44 -24.10 -19.14 -11.76
N TYR A 45 -23.19 -18.31 -11.25
CA TYR A 45 -21.87 -18.08 -11.84
C TYR A 45 -20.77 -18.76 -11.04
N ARG A 46 -19.82 -19.36 -11.75
CA ARG A 46 -18.61 -19.95 -11.17
C ARG A 46 -17.39 -19.49 -11.94
N ALA A 47 -16.40 -18.96 -11.24
CA ALA A 47 -15.13 -18.55 -11.82
C ALA A 47 -13.99 -19.40 -11.26
N GLU A 48 -13.27 -20.08 -12.14
CA GLU A 48 -11.94 -20.66 -11.88
C GLU A 48 -10.89 -19.71 -12.43
N VAL A 49 -9.85 -19.42 -11.65
CA VAL A 49 -8.81 -18.45 -12.02
C VAL A 49 -7.43 -19.03 -11.78
N VAL A 50 -6.51 -18.71 -12.67
CA VAL A 50 -5.06 -18.93 -12.51
C VAL A 50 -4.37 -17.60 -12.77
N VAL A 51 -3.69 -17.05 -11.78
CA VAL A 51 -3.20 -15.67 -11.82
C VAL A 51 -1.78 -15.54 -11.28
N SER A 52 -1.03 -14.51 -11.72
CA SER A 52 0.34 -14.25 -11.27
C SER A 52 0.41 -13.49 -9.95
N SER A 53 1.56 -13.53 -9.30
CA SER A 53 1.86 -12.63 -8.17
C SER A 53 1.80 -11.17 -8.63
N PRO A 54 1.42 -10.22 -7.76
CA PRO A 54 1.58 -8.79 -8.03
C PRO A 54 3.03 -8.36 -8.36
N ASN A 55 4.02 -9.18 -8.00
CA ASN A 55 5.43 -8.93 -8.34
C ASN A 55 5.82 -9.41 -9.75
N ASP A 56 4.96 -10.23 -10.39
CA ASP A 56 5.20 -10.80 -11.71
C ASP A 56 4.21 -10.19 -12.72
N THR A 57 4.63 -9.08 -13.33
CA THR A 57 3.79 -8.21 -14.16
C THR A 57 4.20 -8.22 -15.64
N MET A 58 3.28 -7.80 -16.49
CA MET A 58 3.43 -7.67 -17.93
C MET A 58 3.19 -6.21 -18.33
N GLY A 59 3.90 -5.72 -19.36
CA GLY A 59 3.70 -4.36 -19.88
C GLY A 59 2.43 -4.15 -20.71
N ASN A 60 1.59 -5.18 -20.88
CA ASN A 60 0.32 -5.09 -21.59
C ASN A 60 -0.65 -6.21 -21.17
N SER A 61 -1.94 -6.05 -21.50
CA SER A 61 -3.02 -6.97 -21.13
C SER A 61 -3.11 -8.25 -21.97
N ARG A 62 -2.14 -8.55 -22.86
CA ARG A 62 -2.24 -9.72 -23.76
C ARG A 62 -2.18 -11.06 -23.04
N GLN A 63 -1.66 -11.08 -21.81
CA GLN A 63 -1.59 -12.27 -20.96
C GLN A 63 -2.84 -12.45 -20.08
N ILE A 64 -3.90 -11.68 -20.33
CA ILE A 64 -5.20 -11.84 -19.68
C ILE A 64 -6.14 -12.57 -20.64
N TRP A 65 -6.49 -13.80 -20.29
CA TRP A 65 -7.27 -14.72 -21.11
C TRP A 65 -8.58 -15.07 -20.44
N PHE A 66 -9.69 -14.96 -21.18
CA PHE A 66 -11.02 -15.30 -20.69
C PHE A 66 -11.61 -16.45 -21.48
N PHE A 67 -12.20 -17.40 -20.76
CA PHE A 67 -12.94 -18.51 -21.32
C PHE A 67 -14.32 -18.57 -20.67
N VAL A 68 -15.38 -18.47 -21.48
CA VAL A 68 -16.75 -18.61 -20.99
C VAL A 68 -17.30 -19.92 -21.54
N ARG A 69 -17.64 -20.86 -20.65
CA ARG A 69 -18.10 -22.21 -21.01
C ARG A 69 -17.19 -22.91 -22.04
N GLY A 70 -15.88 -22.73 -21.89
CA GLY A 70 -14.85 -23.34 -22.74
C GLY A 70 -14.54 -22.59 -24.05
N ARG A 71 -15.23 -21.48 -24.35
CA ARG A 71 -14.95 -20.63 -25.52
C ARG A 71 -14.08 -19.46 -25.14
N PHE A 72 -13.03 -19.18 -25.91
CA PHE A 72 -12.23 -17.96 -25.77
C PHE A 72 -13.07 -16.70 -26.04
N VAL A 73 -12.95 -15.70 -25.16
CA VAL A 73 -13.66 -14.42 -25.28
C VAL A 73 -12.73 -13.24 -24.99
N GLN A 74 -13.07 -12.10 -25.56
CA GLN A 74 -12.50 -10.80 -25.26
C GLN A 74 -13.61 -9.93 -24.69
N ASP A 75 -13.62 -9.78 -23.37
CA ASP A 75 -14.61 -9.00 -22.66
C ASP A 75 -13.95 -7.94 -21.78
N ARG A 76 -14.30 -6.66 -22.01
CA ARG A 76 -13.73 -5.54 -21.27
C ARG A 76 -14.18 -5.50 -19.82
N SER A 77 -15.38 -6.01 -19.51
CA SER A 77 -15.90 -6.03 -18.15
C SER A 77 -15.18 -7.07 -17.29
N LEU A 78 -14.89 -8.25 -17.84
CA LEU A 78 -14.10 -9.28 -17.15
C LEU A 78 -12.64 -8.84 -17.00
N GLN A 79 -12.08 -8.17 -18.01
CA GLN A 79 -10.76 -7.54 -17.88
C GLN A 79 -10.74 -6.50 -16.77
N ALA A 80 -11.75 -5.63 -16.70
CA ALA A 80 -11.88 -4.68 -15.62
C ALA A 80 -12.02 -5.36 -14.25
N ALA A 81 -12.70 -6.52 -14.16
CA ALA A 81 -12.84 -7.30 -12.93
C ALA A 81 -11.50 -7.85 -12.42
N VAL A 82 -10.66 -8.36 -13.34
CA VAL A 82 -9.29 -8.80 -12.99
C VAL A 82 -8.47 -7.61 -12.52
N MET A 83 -8.45 -6.51 -13.28
CA MET A 83 -7.68 -5.32 -12.90
C MET A 83 -8.17 -4.72 -11.57
N ASP A 84 -9.47 -4.78 -11.30
CA ASP A 84 -10.05 -4.35 -10.03
C ASP A 84 -9.61 -5.23 -8.85
N ALA A 85 -9.53 -6.54 -9.04
CA ALA A 85 -9.00 -7.44 -8.03
C ALA A 85 -7.52 -7.18 -7.71
N TYR A 86 -6.76 -6.70 -8.68
CA TYR A 86 -5.36 -6.25 -8.53
C TYR A 86 -5.22 -4.77 -8.15
N ARG A 87 -6.33 -4.06 -7.91
CA ARG A 87 -6.29 -2.64 -7.56
C ARG A 87 -5.41 -2.43 -6.32
N ASN A 88 -4.55 -1.43 -6.39
CA ASN A 88 -3.55 -1.06 -5.37
C ASN A 88 -2.39 -2.06 -5.20
N LEU A 89 -2.27 -3.04 -6.11
CA LEU A 89 -1.20 -4.06 -6.13
C LEU A 89 -0.32 -4.01 -7.39
N LEU A 90 -0.68 -3.24 -8.42
CA LEU A 90 0.06 -3.12 -9.68
C LEU A 90 0.39 -1.65 -9.99
N MET A 91 1.50 -1.40 -10.71
CA MET A 91 1.82 -0.07 -11.22
C MET A 91 0.90 0.35 -12.38
N HIS A 92 0.87 1.65 -12.67
CA HIS A 92 0.17 2.15 -13.85
C HIS A 92 0.80 1.61 -15.15
N GLY A 93 -0.02 0.98 -15.99
CA GLY A 93 0.44 0.34 -17.24
C GLY A 93 0.93 -1.10 -17.09
N GLU A 94 0.94 -1.64 -15.86
CA GLU A 94 1.20 -3.06 -15.62
C GLU A 94 -0.08 -3.88 -15.65
N TYR A 95 0.08 -5.14 -16.05
CA TYR A 95 -1.00 -6.11 -16.14
C TYR A 95 -0.53 -7.44 -15.55
N PRO A 96 -1.39 -8.15 -14.81
CA PRO A 96 -1.04 -9.49 -14.35
C PRO A 96 -1.15 -10.48 -15.51
N THR A 97 -0.53 -11.63 -15.36
CA THR A 97 -0.92 -12.81 -16.12
C THR A 97 -2.15 -13.39 -15.45
N ALA A 98 -3.23 -13.58 -16.19
CA ALA A 98 -4.47 -14.10 -15.66
C ALA A 98 -5.18 -14.96 -16.69
N VAL A 99 -5.57 -16.17 -16.30
CA VAL A 99 -6.47 -17.02 -17.07
C VAL A 99 -7.71 -17.29 -16.26
N VAL A 100 -8.86 -16.91 -16.79
CA VAL A 100 -10.14 -16.91 -16.10
C VAL A 100 -11.13 -17.75 -16.89
N TYR A 101 -11.66 -18.78 -16.24
CA TYR A 101 -12.72 -19.63 -16.75
C TYR A 101 -14.01 -19.32 -16.01
N VAL A 102 -15.02 -18.84 -16.75
CA VAL A 102 -16.35 -18.54 -16.23
C VAL A 102 -17.34 -19.59 -16.73
N ASP A 103 -18.03 -20.22 -15.80
CA ASP A 103 -19.17 -21.10 -16.05
C ASP A 103 -20.46 -20.46 -15.53
N CYS A 104 -21.56 -20.66 -16.26
CA CYS A 104 -22.87 -20.11 -15.97
C CYS A 104 -23.99 -20.83 -16.73
N ASP A 105 -25.24 -20.62 -16.31
CA ASP A 105 -26.40 -21.18 -17.02
C ASP A 105 -26.48 -20.61 -18.45
N PRO A 106 -26.73 -21.43 -19.49
CA PRO A 106 -27.02 -20.94 -20.83
C PRO A 106 -28.03 -19.78 -20.92
N SER A 107 -29.01 -19.70 -19.99
CA SER A 107 -29.98 -18.58 -19.97
C SER A 107 -29.38 -17.22 -19.62
N ASP A 108 -28.20 -17.21 -19.01
CA ASP A 108 -27.52 -16.01 -18.52
C ASP A 108 -26.53 -15.42 -19.57
N LEU A 109 -26.45 -16.07 -20.74
CA LEU A 109 -25.66 -15.63 -21.89
C LEU A 109 -26.59 -15.19 -23.03
N ASP A 110 -26.33 -14.01 -23.59
CA ASP A 110 -27.10 -13.52 -24.74
C ASP A 110 -26.74 -14.33 -26.00
N VAL A 111 -27.73 -15.06 -26.50
CA VAL A 111 -27.65 -15.96 -27.65
C VAL A 111 -27.47 -15.19 -28.98
N ASN A 112 -27.66 -13.86 -29.00
CA ASN A 112 -27.51 -13.03 -30.20
C ASN A 112 -26.05 -12.74 -30.60
N VAL A 113 -25.07 -13.34 -29.94
CA VAL A 113 -23.66 -13.27 -30.33
C VAL A 113 -23.32 -14.42 -31.28
N SER A 114 -23.10 -14.09 -32.55
CA SER A 114 -22.66 -15.04 -33.59
C SER A 114 -21.43 -15.87 -33.16
N PRO A 115 -21.32 -17.15 -33.58
CA PRO A 115 -20.17 -18.03 -33.31
C PRO A 115 -18.79 -17.42 -33.61
N THR A 116 -18.73 -16.40 -34.46
CA THR A 116 -17.48 -15.75 -34.89
C THR A 116 -17.10 -14.50 -34.08
N LYS A 117 -17.99 -13.94 -33.24
CA LYS A 117 -17.67 -12.73 -32.46
C LYS A 117 -16.99 -13.10 -31.15
N SER A 118 -15.79 -12.57 -30.91
CA SER A 118 -15.02 -12.79 -29.68
C SER A 118 -15.64 -12.16 -28.43
N GLN A 119 -16.70 -11.36 -28.55
CA GLN A 119 -17.33 -10.66 -27.42
C GLN A 119 -18.55 -11.43 -26.93
N VAL A 120 -18.64 -11.69 -25.61
CA VAL A 120 -19.83 -12.29 -24.99
C VAL A 120 -20.63 -11.20 -24.29
N LYS A 121 -21.96 -11.28 -24.35
CA LYS A 121 -22.84 -10.45 -23.55
C LYS A 121 -23.49 -11.30 -22.47
N PHE A 122 -23.20 -10.96 -21.21
CA PHE A 122 -23.90 -11.52 -20.07
C PHE A 122 -25.22 -10.80 -19.90
N ARG A 123 -26.26 -11.55 -19.51
CA ARG A 123 -27.54 -10.96 -19.10
C ARG A 123 -27.35 -10.08 -17.86
N GLU A 124 -26.56 -10.56 -16.91
CA GLU A 124 -26.17 -9.85 -15.69
C GLU A 124 -24.65 -9.64 -15.65
N SER A 125 -24.14 -8.67 -16.40
CA SER A 125 -22.71 -8.34 -16.45
C SER A 125 -22.11 -8.00 -15.07
N SER A 126 -22.94 -7.50 -14.14
CA SER A 126 -22.50 -7.19 -12.77
C SER A 126 -22.15 -8.45 -11.97
N GLN A 127 -22.87 -9.56 -12.16
CA GLN A 127 -22.59 -10.82 -11.47
C GLN A 127 -21.34 -11.49 -12.05
N ALA A 128 -21.20 -11.50 -13.38
CA ALA A 128 -20.01 -11.98 -14.07
C ALA A 128 -18.74 -11.23 -13.62
N PHE A 129 -18.84 -9.90 -13.46
CA PHE A 129 -17.77 -9.09 -12.90
C PHE A 129 -17.43 -9.51 -11.46
N ARG A 130 -18.43 -9.57 -10.57
CA ARG A 130 -18.22 -9.88 -9.13
C ARG A 130 -17.63 -11.26 -8.90
N VAL A 131 -18.08 -12.28 -9.64
CA VAL A 131 -17.57 -13.65 -9.47
C VAL A 131 -16.08 -13.73 -9.84
N VAL A 132 -15.67 -13.06 -10.92
CA VAL A 132 -14.27 -13.03 -11.36
C VAL A 132 -13.43 -12.24 -10.38
N GLN A 133 -13.89 -11.04 -10.01
CA GLN A 133 -13.20 -10.18 -9.06
C GLN A 133 -12.95 -10.91 -7.73
N ARG A 134 -13.97 -11.58 -7.17
CA ARG A 134 -13.84 -12.33 -5.91
C ARG A 134 -12.98 -13.57 -6.03
N ALA A 135 -13.03 -14.29 -7.16
CA ALA A 135 -12.15 -15.44 -7.40
C ALA A 135 -10.68 -15.00 -7.40
N VAL A 136 -10.35 -13.96 -8.16
CA VAL A 136 -8.98 -13.42 -8.22
C VAL A 136 -8.56 -12.88 -6.86
N ARG A 137 -9.39 -12.05 -6.21
CA ARG A 137 -9.09 -11.46 -4.90
C ARG A 137 -8.85 -12.53 -3.83
N GLY A 138 -9.68 -13.58 -3.82
CA GLY A 138 -9.52 -14.69 -2.88
C GLY A 138 -8.24 -15.49 -3.07
N VAL A 139 -7.69 -15.55 -4.29
CA VAL A 139 -6.34 -16.08 -4.53
C VAL A 139 -5.29 -15.12 -3.98
N LEU A 140 -5.42 -13.83 -4.32
CA LEU A 140 -4.45 -12.81 -3.89
C LEU A 140 -4.34 -12.70 -2.36
N GLU A 141 -5.43 -12.91 -1.63
CA GLU A 141 -5.44 -12.86 -0.16
C GLU A 141 -4.85 -14.12 0.50
N LYS A 142 -4.82 -15.25 -0.21
CA LYS A 142 -4.43 -16.57 0.34
C LYS A 142 -3.10 -17.09 -0.19
N ALA A 143 -2.53 -16.45 -1.21
CA ALA A 143 -1.42 -17.03 -1.92
C ALA A 143 -0.11 -17.02 -1.10
N PRO A 144 0.69 -18.10 -1.22
CA PRO A 144 1.94 -18.32 -0.49
C PRO A 144 3.02 -17.24 -0.52
N TRP A 145 2.93 -16.19 -1.35
CA TRP A 145 3.87 -15.06 -1.21
C TRP A 145 3.72 -14.39 0.17
N LEU A 146 2.52 -14.45 0.77
CA LEU A 146 2.29 -14.03 2.16
C LEU A 146 3.07 -14.91 3.14
N SER A 147 3.14 -16.22 2.86
CA SER A 147 3.84 -17.21 3.67
C SER A 147 5.34 -17.21 3.40
N GLN A 148 5.85 -16.87 2.21
CA GLN A 148 7.29 -16.68 1.97
C GLN A 148 7.80 -15.44 2.70
N ILE A 149 6.96 -14.41 2.86
CA ILE A 149 7.24 -13.28 3.77
C ILE A 149 7.34 -13.78 5.23
N LEU A 150 6.46 -14.70 5.67
CA LEU A 150 6.43 -15.24 7.04
C LEU A 150 7.38 -16.45 7.29
N ALA A 151 7.83 -17.15 6.25
CA ALA A 151 8.69 -18.33 6.35
C ALA A 151 10.17 -17.94 6.24
N ASN A 152 10.49 -16.88 5.49
CA ASN A 152 11.82 -16.27 5.51
C ASN A 152 12.17 -15.70 6.89
N SER A 153 11.19 -15.44 7.76
CA SER A 153 11.43 -15.11 9.18
C SER A 153 11.70 -16.33 10.07
N GLU A 154 11.24 -17.54 9.71
CA GLU A 154 11.49 -18.74 10.53
C GLU A 154 12.73 -19.55 10.08
N SER A 155 13.13 -19.47 8.81
CA SER A 155 14.24 -20.26 8.27
C SER A 155 15.66 -19.71 8.51
N LEU A 156 15.82 -18.64 9.29
CA LEU A 156 17.13 -18.04 9.60
C LEU A 156 17.81 -18.59 10.88
N ASN A 157 17.24 -19.60 11.54
CA ASN A 157 17.90 -20.25 12.68
C ASN A 157 18.25 -21.71 12.39
N PRO A 158 19.43 -21.97 11.80
CA PRO A 158 20.18 -23.14 12.21
C PRO A 158 21.68 -22.85 12.29
N ALA A 159 22.11 -22.14 13.34
CA ALA A 159 23.38 -22.39 14.05
C ALA A 159 23.61 -21.28 15.08
N LEU A 160 23.68 -21.67 16.36
CA LEU A 160 24.81 -21.39 17.27
C LEU A 160 24.41 -21.78 18.70
N SER A 161 24.29 -23.08 18.91
CA SER A 161 24.68 -23.68 20.18
C SER A 161 26.22 -23.71 20.23
N HIS A 162 26.85 -22.67 20.75
CA HIS A 162 28.15 -22.80 21.41
C HIS A 162 28.41 -21.64 22.38
N ASP A 163 28.40 -22.01 23.65
CA ASP A 163 29.26 -21.57 24.75
C ASP A 163 29.61 -20.08 24.89
N THR A 164 28.96 -19.52 25.90
CA THR A 164 29.41 -18.43 26.76
C THR A 164 30.92 -18.36 26.95
N HIS A 165 31.55 -17.26 26.51
CA HIS A 165 32.63 -16.58 27.24
C HIS A 165 32.81 -15.15 26.68
N LEU A 166 32.20 -14.19 27.37
CA LEU A 166 32.54 -12.77 27.22
C LEU A 166 33.92 -12.53 27.84
N LYS A 167 34.83 -11.96 27.06
CA LYS A 167 35.97 -11.20 27.56
C LYS A 167 35.95 -9.83 26.89
N ASP A 168 35.79 -8.82 27.73
CA ASP A 168 36.02 -7.41 27.43
C ASP A 168 37.39 -7.22 26.78
N ASN A 169 37.42 -6.37 25.77
CA ASN A 169 38.57 -5.51 25.52
C ASN A 169 38.06 -4.22 24.87
N ASP A 170 37.97 -3.19 25.73
CA ASP A 170 38.08 -1.79 25.36
C ASP A 170 39.31 -1.56 24.48
N GLU A 171 39.15 -0.80 23.39
CA GLU A 171 40.02 0.34 23.08
C GLU A 171 39.51 1.17 21.87
N ASN A 172 39.21 2.44 22.19
CA ASN A 172 39.39 3.66 21.38
C ASN A 172 38.40 3.99 20.22
N SER A 173 37.98 5.25 19.99
CA SER A 173 38.02 6.52 20.73
C SER A 173 37.40 7.63 19.86
N ASN A 174 36.66 8.55 20.49
CA ASN A 174 36.46 9.97 20.16
C ASN A 174 35.71 10.41 18.88
N LEU A 175 34.60 11.15 19.08
CA LEU A 175 34.52 12.61 18.83
C LEU A 175 33.21 13.19 19.40
N SER A 176 33.30 13.78 20.59
CA SER A 176 32.29 14.70 21.13
C SER A 176 32.48 16.09 20.54
N PHE A 177 31.42 16.68 19.99
CA PHE A 177 31.45 18.04 19.47
C PHE A 177 31.23 19.05 20.61
N ALA A 178 32.28 19.79 20.95
CA ALA A 178 32.24 20.92 21.88
C ALA A 178 31.64 22.16 21.19
N SER A 179 30.57 22.70 21.75
CA SER A 179 29.95 23.95 21.34
C SER A 179 30.80 25.16 21.78
N TYR A 180 31.34 25.92 20.84
CA TYR A 180 31.93 27.24 21.07
C TYR A 180 31.10 28.33 20.36
N GLU A 181 30.56 29.22 21.18
CA GLU A 181 30.32 30.66 20.98
C GLU A 181 29.79 31.17 19.63
N PHE A 182 28.48 31.44 19.59
CA PHE A 182 27.92 32.57 18.83
C PHE A 182 26.93 33.34 19.72
N ASN A 183 27.45 34.26 20.52
CA ASN A 183 26.67 35.39 21.06
C ASN A 183 27.60 36.58 21.34
N LYS A 184 27.89 37.33 20.28
CA LYS A 184 28.35 38.72 20.38
C LYS A 184 27.67 39.55 19.28
N THR A 185 26.61 40.26 19.66
CA THR A 185 26.27 41.55 19.06
C THR A 185 25.97 42.55 20.17
N GLN A 186 26.52 43.75 20.00
CA GLN A 186 26.59 44.87 20.95
C GLN A 186 25.27 45.64 21.02
N TYR A 187 24.73 45.93 22.21
CA TYR A 187 24.54 47.30 22.76
C TYR A 187 23.66 47.34 24.04
N GLN A 188 24.29 47.78 25.13
CA GLN A 188 23.88 48.54 26.34
C GLN A 188 22.47 48.43 26.99
N SER A 189 22.50 47.85 28.21
CA SER A 189 22.01 48.34 29.51
C SER A 189 20.55 48.83 29.71
N LYS A 190 19.83 48.14 30.61
CA LYS A 190 19.33 48.73 31.86
C LYS A 190 18.95 47.63 32.87
N ASP A 191 19.32 47.90 34.12
CA ASP A 191 19.17 47.09 35.33
C ASP A 191 17.78 46.49 35.55
N SER A 192 17.76 45.20 35.88
CA SER A 192 16.90 44.60 36.93
C SER A 192 17.31 43.14 37.11
N SER A 193 18.13 42.85 38.12
CA SER A 193 18.44 41.48 38.56
C SER A 193 17.57 41.14 39.77
N PRO A 194 16.64 40.16 39.69
CA PRO A 194 16.10 39.55 40.89
C PRO A 194 17.17 38.63 41.49
N GLN A 195 17.49 38.85 42.77
CA GLN A 195 18.31 37.92 43.56
C GLN A 195 17.55 36.60 43.72
N PHE A 196 18.03 35.53 43.09
CA PHE A 196 17.70 34.17 43.48
C PHE A 196 18.89 33.56 44.22
N VAL A 197 18.63 33.11 45.44
CA VAL A 197 19.59 32.47 46.33
C VAL A 197 19.85 31.05 45.78
N VAL A 198 21.02 30.84 45.19
CA VAL A 198 21.44 29.53 44.67
C VAL A 198 22.19 28.79 45.79
N SER A 199 21.47 28.15 46.71
CA SER A 199 22.11 27.20 47.64
C SER A 199 21.56 25.77 47.57
N ASP A 200 20.35 25.55 47.05
CA ASP A 200 19.68 24.24 47.23
C ASP A 200 19.53 23.42 45.94
N VAL A 201 20.07 23.90 44.82
CA VAL A 201 19.96 23.20 43.51
C VAL A 201 20.95 22.03 43.41
N HIS A 202 22.08 22.07 44.12
CA HIS A 202 23.09 21.01 44.03
C HIS A 202 22.67 19.70 44.74
N ALA A 203 21.96 19.80 45.88
CA ALA A 203 21.49 18.63 46.63
C ALA A 203 20.31 17.89 45.94
N ALA A 204 19.46 18.63 45.22
CA ALA A 204 18.37 18.05 44.43
C ALA A 204 18.88 17.35 43.15
N LEU A 205 19.99 17.82 42.56
CA LEU A 205 20.58 17.21 41.36
C LEU A 205 21.36 15.92 41.67
N SER A 206 21.97 15.80 42.85
CA SER A 206 22.68 14.57 43.24
C SER A 206 21.75 13.42 43.63
N SER A 207 20.53 13.71 44.10
CA SER A 207 19.52 12.69 44.43
C SER A 207 18.77 12.16 43.20
N LEU A 208 18.78 12.90 42.08
CA LEU A 208 18.24 12.43 40.79
C LEU A 208 19.19 11.51 40.01
N GLN A 209 20.44 11.35 40.46
CA GLN A 209 21.45 10.50 39.80
C GLN A 209 21.49 9.04 40.32
N SER A 210 20.63 8.68 41.27
CA SER A 210 20.58 7.32 41.85
C SER A 210 19.19 6.67 41.81
N ALA A 211 18.24 7.25 41.07
CA ALA A 211 17.13 6.45 40.58
C ALA A 211 17.69 5.57 39.47
N ASP A 212 17.76 4.26 39.71
CA ASP A 212 18.09 3.25 38.72
C ASP A 212 17.33 3.56 37.43
N TYR A 213 18.03 4.20 36.50
CA TYR A 213 17.53 4.41 35.15
C TYR A 213 17.62 3.04 34.50
N VAL A 214 16.57 2.25 34.70
CA VAL A 214 16.25 1.14 33.82
C VAL A 214 16.10 1.81 32.46
N LYS A 215 17.18 1.81 31.67
CA LYS A 215 17.08 1.91 30.22
C LYS A 215 15.97 0.94 29.88
N PRO A 216 14.85 1.38 29.27
CA PRO A 216 14.02 0.40 28.61
C PRO A 216 14.99 -0.27 27.66
N ALA A 217 15.28 -1.55 27.90
CA ALA A 217 15.81 -2.41 26.89
C ALA A 217 14.73 -2.32 25.81
N VAL A 218 14.97 -1.46 24.82
CA VAL A 218 14.26 -1.57 23.56
C VAL A 218 14.88 -2.81 22.93
N GLU A 219 14.50 -3.96 23.45
CA GLU A 219 14.44 -5.21 22.71
C GLU A 219 13.38 -4.97 21.64
N ASN A 220 13.76 -4.20 20.61
CA ASN A 220 13.08 -4.25 19.33
C ASN A 220 13.48 -5.60 18.74
N GLU A 221 12.82 -6.67 19.18
CA GLU A 221 12.55 -7.75 18.26
C GLU A 221 11.60 -7.19 17.19
N ALA A 222 12.19 -6.52 16.20
CA ALA A 222 11.49 -5.97 15.05
C ALA A 222 11.06 -7.13 14.14
N HIS A 223 9.97 -7.80 14.53
CA HIS A 223 9.33 -8.86 13.74
C HIS A 223 8.52 -8.23 12.60
N GLY A 224 9.20 -7.79 11.54
CA GLY A 224 8.57 -7.20 10.36
C GLY A 224 9.57 -6.87 9.25
N LYS A 225 9.14 -6.97 7.98
CA LYS A 225 9.97 -6.76 6.78
C LYS A 225 10.62 -5.37 6.75
N TRP A 226 9.91 -4.35 7.21
CA TRP A 226 10.29 -2.95 7.12
C TRP A 226 11.03 -2.49 8.37
N ALA A 227 10.59 -2.90 9.55
CA ALA A 227 11.17 -2.57 10.85
C ALA A 227 12.55 -3.21 11.03
N SER A 228 12.84 -4.32 10.34
CA SER A 228 14.16 -4.94 10.34
C SER A 228 15.20 -4.17 9.51
N LEU A 229 14.79 -3.16 8.73
CA LEU A 229 15.71 -2.39 7.90
C LEU A 229 16.49 -1.37 8.75
N GLU A 230 17.81 -1.33 8.57
CA GLU A 230 18.66 -0.35 9.25
C GLU A 230 18.47 1.03 8.61
N VAL A 231 18.01 2.02 9.38
CA VAL A 231 17.83 3.40 8.89
C VAL A 231 19.18 4.13 8.82
N LEU A 232 19.67 4.33 7.59
CA LEU A 232 20.90 5.06 7.32
C LEU A 232 20.68 6.58 7.42
N GLY A 233 19.60 7.07 6.79
CA GLY A 233 19.28 8.50 6.79
C GLY A 233 18.18 8.87 5.78
N GLN A 234 18.13 10.16 5.42
CA GLN A 234 17.14 10.72 4.53
C GLN A 234 17.81 11.47 3.38
N ALA A 235 17.34 11.28 2.14
CA ALA A 235 17.78 12.01 0.97
C ALA A 235 16.70 12.96 0.46
N HIS A 236 17.09 14.19 0.14
CA HIS A 236 16.24 15.24 -0.46
C HIS A 236 14.93 15.54 0.30
N LYS A 237 14.83 15.16 1.58
CA LYS A 237 13.58 15.24 2.38
C LYS A 237 12.40 14.46 1.77
N THR A 238 12.72 13.45 0.95
CA THR A 238 11.73 12.68 0.17
C THR A 238 11.94 11.18 0.32
N TYR A 239 13.20 10.73 0.39
CA TYR A 239 13.52 9.31 0.42
C TYR A 239 14.16 8.94 1.75
N ILE A 240 13.65 7.89 2.38
CA ILE A 240 14.29 7.22 3.50
C ILE A 240 15.25 6.19 2.92
N ILE A 241 16.53 6.27 3.31
CA ILE A 241 17.56 5.33 2.90
C ILE A 241 17.73 4.32 4.02
N THR A 242 17.58 3.06 3.66
CA THR A 242 17.73 1.95 4.59
C THR A 242 18.64 0.86 4.02
N GLN A 243 19.12 -0.02 4.88
CA GLN A 243 20.00 -1.12 4.51
C GLN A 243 19.47 -2.45 5.07
N LYS A 244 19.61 -3.50 4.27
CA LYS A 244 19.55 -4.90 4.68
C LYS A 244 20.82 -5.62 4.22
N GLU A 245 20.99 -6.88 4.59
CA GLU A 245 22.21 -7.65 4.36
C GLU A 245 22.70 -7.62 2.90
N ASP A 246 21.80 -7.71 1.92
CA ASP A 246 22.11 -7.89 0.50
C ASP A 246 21.72 -6.71 -0.41
N ALA A 247 21.12 -5.64 0.14
CA ALA A 247 20.66 -4.50 -0.66
C ALA A 247 20.52 -3.19 0.15
N ILE A 248 20.58 -2.08 -0.57
CA ILE A 248 20.12 -0.76 -0.11
C ILE A 248 18.66 -0.59 -0.54
N VAL A 249 17.79 -0.17 0.37
CA VAL A 249 16.37 0.04 0.09
C VAL A 249 16.03 1.51 0.24
N PHE A 250 15.53 2.10 -0.84
CA PHE A 250 15.03 3.47 -0.88
C PHE A 250 13.52 3.46 -0.72
N VAL A 251 13.01 4.09 0.32
CA VAL A 251 11.57 4.20 0.60
C VAL A 251 11.12 5.63 0.31
N ASP A 252 10.11 5.78 -0.54
CA ASP A 252 9.43 7.07 -0.73
C ASP A 252 8.61 7.38 0.52
N GLN A 253 9.04 8.39 1.28
CA GLN A 253 8.42 8.80 2.53
C GLN A 253 6.95 9.18 2.37
N HIS A 254 6.61 9.84 1.27
CA HIS A 254 5.25 10.30 1.02
C HIS A 254 4.37 9.11 0.66
N ALA A 255 4.79 8.27 -0.29
CA ALA A 255 4.06 7.07 -0.66
C ALA A 255 3.87 6.09 0.51
N ALA A 256 4.90 5.91 1.34
CA ALA A 256 4.83 5.10 2.55
C ALA A 256 3.80 5.63 3.54
N HIS A 257 3.82 6.94 3.80
CA HIS A 257 2.89 7.58 4.71
C HIS A 257 1.45 7.58 4.18
N GLU A 258 1.24 7.84 2.89
CA GLU A 258 -0.05 7.69 2.21
C GLU A 258 -0.62 6.29 2.41
N ARG A 259 0.23 5.26 2.25
CA ARG A 259 -0.22 3.87 2.38
C ARG A 259 -0.62 3.54 3.81
N VAL A 260 0.23 3.85 4.80
CA VAL A 260 -0.08 3.62 6.22
C VAL A 260 -1.40 4.31 6.60
N LEU A 261 -1.59 5.55 6.15
CA LEU A 261 -2.79 6.31 6.42
C LEU A 261 -4.03 5.71 5.74
N PHE A 262 -3.91 5.30 4.48
CA PHE A 262 -4.98 4.64 3.74
C PHE A 262 -5.46 3.37 4.44
N GLU A 263 -4.53 2.50 4.86
CA GLU A 263 -4.89 1.25 5.53
C GLU A 263 -5.51 1.50 6.92
N LYS A 264 -5.00 2.48 7.68
CA LYS A 264 -5.60 2.91 8.95
C LYS A 264 -7.03 3.41 8.77
N LEU A 265 -7.26 4.25 7.77
CA LEU A 265 -8.61 4.75 7.45
C LEU A 265 -9.52 3.59 7.03
N ASN A 266 -9.06 2.73 6.13
CA ASN A 266 -9.83 1.60 5.61
C ASN A 266 -10.21 0.60 6.72
N LEU A 267 -9.28 0.26 7.62
CA LEU A 267 -9.57 -0.58 8.79
C LEU A 267 -10.50 0.11 9.78
N GLY A 268 -10.27 1.40 10.03
CA GLY A 268 -11.12 2.21 10.89
C GLY A 268 -12.56 2.26 10.40
N PHE A 269 -12.77 2.39 9.09
CA PHE A 269 -14.10 2.34 8.47
C PHE A 269 -14.74 0.95 8.61
N LYS A 270 -14.00 -0.12 8.30
CA LYS A 270 -14.54 -1.50 8.40
C LYS A 270 -14.93 -1.87 9.83
N ASN A 271 -14.19 -1.40 10.81
CA ASN A 271 -14.38 -1.74 12.22
C ASN A 271 -15.20 -0.69 12.98
N ASN A 272 -15.70 0.35 12.30
CA ASN A 272 -16.42 1.49 12.88
C ASN A 272 -15.70 2.12 14.09
N GLY A 273 -14.36 2.20 14.01
CA GLY A 273 -13.46 2.50 15.12
C GLY A 273 -12.62 3.75 14.93
N LEU A 274 -13.00 4.65 14.01
CA LEU A 274 -12.28 5.92 13.85
C LEU A 274 -12.65 6.89 14.95
N GLU A 275 -11.63 7.37 15.66
CA GLU A 275 -11.77 8.49 16.56
C GLU A 275 -12.01 9.76 15.74
N VAL A 276 -13.10 10.47 16.04
CA VAL A 276 -13.47 11.70 15.35
C VAL A 276 -13.16 12.90 16.23
N GLN A 277 -12.49 13.89 15.64
CA GLN A 277 -12.29 15.20 16.23
C GLN A 277 -13.37 16.15 15.69
N ASN A 278 -14.12 16.77 16.61
CA ASN A 278 -15.05 17.86 16.29
C ASN A 278 -14.31 19.20 16.32
N PHE A 279 -14.61 20.07 15.36
CA PHE A 279 -14.02 21.40 15.25
C PHE A 279 -14.80 22.42 16.07
N LEU A 280 -14.10 23.18 16.91
CA LEU A 280 -14.69 24.33 17.62
C LEU A 280 -15.12 25.43 16.64
N LEU A 281 -14.31 25.65 15.61
CA LEU A 281 -14.58 26.55 14.49
C LEU A 281 -14.55 25.70 13.22
N PRO A 282 -15.72 25.34 12.66
CA PRO A 282 -15.81 24.54 11.45
C PRO A 282 -15.06 25.20 10.29
N PRO A 283 -14.04 24.55 9.69
CA PRO A 283 -13.48 25.05 8.44
C PRO A 283 -14.56 25.02 7.36
N VAL A 284 -14.66 26.11 6.61
CA VAL A 284 -15.59 26.28 5.50
C VAL A 284 -14.80 26.20 4.20
N VAL A 285 -15.32 25.46 3.23
CA VAL A 285 -14.71 25.30 1.91
C VAL A 285 -15.71 25.72 0.83
N ASN A 286 -15.24 26.56 -0.10
CA ASN A 286 -16.00 26.91 -1.29
C ASN A 286 -15.72 25.87 -2.38
N VAL A 287 -16.78 25.21 -2.84
CA VAL A 287 -16.75 24.10 -3.83
C VAL A 287 -17.62 24.39 -5.05
N GLY A 288 -18.20 25.59 -5.13
CA GLY A 288 -19.18 25.95 -6.14
C GLY A 288 -20.53 25.27 -5.93
N GLU A 289 -21.57 25.78 -6.59
CA GLU A 289 -22.96 25.31 -6.39
C GLU A 289 -23.15 23.84 -6.82
N GLU A 290 -22.63 23.46 -7.99
CA GLU A 290 -22.70 22.08 -8.46
C GLU A 290 -21.90 21.14 -7.54
N GLY A 291 -20.69 21.54 -7.13
CA GLY A 291 -19.85 20.76 -6.23
C GLY A 291 -20.48 20.54 -4.86
N ALA A 292 -21.11 21.59 -4.29
CA ALA A 292 -21.83 21.50 -3.03
C ALA A 292 -22.99 20.49 -3.12
N GLN A 293 -23.79 20.57 -4.20
CA GLN A 293 -24.89 19.63 -4.42
C GLN A 293 -24.40 18.18 -4.55
N GLU A 294 -23.33 17.93 -5.31
CA GLU A 294 -22.79 16.57 -5.47
C GLU A 294 -22.21 16.01 -4.17
N ILE A 295 -21.44 16.80 -3.41
CA ILE A 295 -20.89 16.36 -2.13
C ILE A 295 -22.00 16.06 -1.12
N MET A 296 -23.07 16.86 -1.08
CA MET A 296 -24.19 16.62 -0.17
C MET A 296 -24.92 15.30 -0.46
N LYS A 297 -24.89 14.78 -1.70
CA LYS A 297 -25.38 13.42 -2.01
C LYS A 297 -24.53 12.33 -1.34
N LEU A 298 -23.26 12.62 -1.06
CA LEU A 298 -22.32 11.72 -0.39
C LEU A 298 -22.33 11.85 1.14
N LYS A 299 -23.14 12.76 1.71
CA LYS A 299 -23.15 13.06 3.16
C LYS A 299 -23.22 11.79 4.03
N SER A 300 -24.14 10.88 3.73
CA SER A 300 -24.28 9.62 4.49
C SER A 300 -23.03 8.73 4.48
N TYR A 301 -22.29 8.70 3.36
CA TYR A 301 -21.03 7.96 3.26
C TYR A 301 -19.90 8.68 4.00
N LEU A 302 -19.83 10.01 3.89
CA LEU A 302 -18.87 10.83 4.63
C LEU A 302 -19.06 10.67 6.14
N GLU A 303 -20.31 10.62 6.63
CA GLU A 303 -20.62 10.38 8.04
C GLU A 303 -20.16 9.00 8.52
N GLN A 304 -20.33 7.96 7.70
CA GLN A 304 -19.76 6.62 7.97
C GLN A 304 -18.24 6.64 8.03
N MET A 305 -17.62 7.62 7.36
CA MET A 305 -16.19 7.85 7.37
C MET A 305 -15.74 8.84 8.47
N GLY A 306 -16.63 9.21 9.39
CA GLY A 306 -16.34 10.15 10.48
C GLY A 306 -16.18 11.60 10.03
N LEU A 307 -16.59 11.94 8.80
CA LEU A 307 -16.63 13.30 8.26
C LEU A 307 -18.04 13.85 8.41
N TYR A 308 -18.19 14.83 9.29
CA TYR A 308 -19.46 15.51 9.52
C TYR A 308 -19.47 16.82 8.76
N ILE A 309 -20.38 16.96 7.81
CA ILE A 309 -20.49 18.15 6.96
C ILE A 309 -21.92 18.68 6.92
N ASP A 310 -22.04 19.99 6.79
CA ASP A 310 -23.29 20.68 6.50
C ASP A 310 -23.09 21.75 5.44
N GLN A 311 -24.14 21.99 4.66
CA GLN A 311 -24.13 23.05 3.67
C GLN A 311 -24.42 24.39 4.36
N MET A 312 -23.48 25.34 4.23
CA MET A 312 -23.59 26.67 4.83
C MET A 312 -24.25 27.67 3.88
N SER A 313 -23.87 27.62 2.59
CA SER A 313 -24.42 28.44 1.49
C SER A 313 -24.61 27.57 0.24
N PRO A 314 -25.18 28.09 -0.86
CA PRO A 314 -25.30 27.33 -2.10
C PRO A 314 -23.97 26.77 -2.63
N ASP A 315 -22.85 27.46 -2.36
CA ASP A 315 -21.50 27.14 -2.86
C ASP A 315 -20.48 26.72 -1.79
N GLU A 316 -20.85 26.74 -0.50
CA GLU A 316 -19.96 26.45 0.62
C GLU A 316 -20.43 25.30 1.51
N ILE A 317 -19.46 24.49 1.94
CA ILE A 317 -19.64 23.39 2.90
C ILE A 317 -18.85 23.69 4.17
N ALA A 318 -19.51 23.56 5.32
CA ALA A 318 -18.88 23.58 6.64
C ALA A 318 -18.54 22.15 7.09
N ILE A 319 -17.35 21.97 7.65
CA ILE A 319 -16.88 20.68 8.15
C ILE A 319 -16.91 20.74 9.68
N HIS A 320 -17.81 19.99 10.30
CA HIS A 320 -18.02 19.98 11.76
C HIS A 320 -17.10 19.00 12.49
N GLY A 321 -16.67 17.93 11.81
CA GLY A 321 -15.76 16.96 12.38
C GLY A 321 -15.11 16.08 11.33
N ALA A 322 -13.94 15.54 11.65
CA ALA A 322 -13.18 14.63 10.81
C ALA A 322 -12.42 13.62 11.66
N PRO A 323 -12.04 12.44 11.11
CA PRO A 323 -11.15 11.51 11.79
C PRO A 323 -9.90 12.20 12.34
N ALA A 324 -9.53 11.95 13.59
CA ALA A 324 -8.41 12.61 14.28
C ALA A 324 -7.05 12.38 13.61
N ILE A 325 -6.95 11.36 12.77
CA ILE A 325 -5.76 11.06 11.95
C ILE A 325 -5.59 12.06 10.78
N ILE A 326 -6.65 12.77 10.41
CA ILE A 326 -6.66 13.76 9.33
C ILE A 326 -6.38 15.14 9.93
N LYS A 327 -5.36 15.80 9.41
CA LYS A 327 -5.03 17.17 9.80
C LYS A 327 -6.01 18.16 9.20
N SER A 328 -6.39 19.19 9.96
CA SER A 328 -7.35 20.20 9.52
C SER A 328 -6.95 20.91 8.22
N GLU A 329 -5.64 21.11 8.00
CA GLU A 329 -5.14 21.78 6.78
C GLU A 329 -5.35 20.94 5.51
N ALA A 330 -5.51 19.62 5.64
CA ALA A 330 -5.76 18.72 4.52
C ALA A 330 -7.21 18.73 4.05
N LEU A 331 -8.15 19.18 4.89
CA LEU A 331 -9.58 19.07 4.63
C LEU A 331 -10.05 19.97 3.48
N VAL A 332 -9.60 21.22 3.45
CA VAL A 332 -9.96 22.19 2.41
C VAL A 332 -9.57 21.67 1.01
N PRO A 333 -8.29 21.38 0.70
CA PRO A 333 -7.91 20.90 -0.64
C PRO A 333 -8.55 19.55 -0.99
N MET A 334 -8.80 18.71 0.00
CA MET A 334 -9.47 17.42 -0.19
C MET A 334 -10.92 17.59 -0.64
N PHE A 335 -11.71 18.43 0.04
CA PHE A 335 -13.11 18.66 -0.35
C PHE A 335 -13.22 19.40 -1.68
N THR A 336 -12.31 20.33 -1.98
CA THR A 336 -12.23 20.96 -3.31
C THR A 336 -12.04 19.91 -4.40
N ARG A 337 -11.07 19.01 -4.24
CA ARG A 337 -10.82 17.95 -5.22
C ARG A 337 -11.98 16.96 -5.33
N LEU A 338 -12.58 16.60 -4.19
CA LEU A 338 -13.74 15.71 -4.18
C LEU A 338 -14.92 16.31 -4.97
N ALA A 339 -15.15 17.62 -4.84
CA ALA A 339 -16.16 18.33 -5.62
C ALA A 339 -15.88 18.24 -7.12
N GLU A 340 -14.65 18.57 -7.54
CA GLU A 340 -14.20 18.51 -8.94
C GLU A 340 -14.43 17.09 -9.52
N GLU A 341 -13.99 16.06 -8.80
CA GLU A 341 -14.13 14.66 -9.25
C GLU A 341 -15.59 14.21 -9.36
N CYS A 342 -16.46 14.69 -8.46
CA CYS A 342 -17.88 14.38 -8.52
C CYS A 342 -18.57 15.04 -9.72
N VAL A 343 -18.25 16.30 -9.99
CA VAL A 343 -18.79 17.07 -11.12
C VAL A 343 -18.33 16.45 -12.45
N GLU A 344 -17.04 16.10 -12.57
CA GLU A 344 -16.48 15.50 -13.80
C GLU A 344 -17.08 14.12 -14.13
N ARG A 345 -17.37 13.29 -13.12
CA ARG A 345 -17.73 11.88 -13.32
C ARG A 345 -19.23 11.60 -13.50
N GLY A 346 -20.10 12.59 -13.31
CA GLY A 346 -21.52 12.51 -13.67
C GLY A 346 -22.26 11.29 -13.08
N GLY A 347 -22.50 11.28 -11.78
CA GLY A 347 -23.67 10.63 -11.16
C GLY A 347 -23.84 9.10 -11.17
N SER A 348 -22.89 8.30 -11.67
CA SER A 348 -22.95 6.82 -11.55
C SER A 348 -21.84 6.30 -10.63
N PHE A 349 -21.93 6.65 -9.35
CA PHE A 349 -21.03 6.17 -8.31
C PHE A 349 -21.56 4.84 -7.75
N GLN A 350 -20.93 3.71 -8.14
CA GLN A 350 -21.16 2.45 -7.44
C GLN A 350 -20.59 2.55 -6.02
N VAL A 351 -21.44 2.38 -5.02
CA VAL A 351 -21.20 2.61 -3.59
C VAL A 351 -19.82 2.10 -3.09
N GLU A 352 -19.46 0.87 -3.44
CA GLU A 352 -18.20 0.25 -2.99
C GLU A 352 -16.95 0.88 -3.64
N LYS A 353 -17.06 1.31 -4.89
CA LYS A 353 -15.97 2.02 -5.59
C LYS A 353 -15.79 3.42 -5.01
N THR A 354 -16.88 4.07 -4.61
CA THR A 354 -16.88 5.41 -4.03
C THR A 354 -16.12 5.46 -2.71
N ILE A 355 -16.35 4.49 -1.82
CA ILE A 355 -15.67 4.46 -0.51
C ILE A 355 -14.16 4.25 -0.69
N GLY A 356 -13.75 3.34 -1.57
CA GLY A 356 -12.34 3.10 -1.85
C GLY A 356 -11.64 4.33 -2.45
N ASP A 357 -12.25 4.95 -3.46
CA ASP A 357 -11.72 6.15 -4.11
C ASP A 357 -11.66 7.33 -3.11
N LEU A 358 -12.71 7.52 -2.29
CA LEU A 358 -12.77 8.56 -1.26
C LEU A 358 -11.71 8.34 -0.16
N THR A 359 -11.50 7.08 0.25
CA THR A 359 -10.45 6.71 1.23
C THR A 359 -9.05 7.00 0.66
N ALA A 360 -8.83 6.73 -0.63
CA ALA A 360 -7.58 7.05 -1.30
C ALA A 360 -7.36 8.58 -1.32
N THR A 361 -8.37 9.36 -1.70
CA THR A 361 -8.29 10.83 -1.70
C THR A 361 -8.02 11.38 -0.31
N LEU A 362 -8.71 10.88 0.72
CA LEU A 362 -8.49 11.21 2.14
C LEU A 362 -7.05 10.95 2.57
N ALA A 363 -6.54 9.75 2.26
CA ALA A 363 -5.19 9.35 2.65
C ALA A 363 -4.12 10.24 2.00
N CYS A 364 -4.30 10.59 0.73
CA CYS A 364 -3.27 11.29 -0.02
C CYS A 364 -3.18 12.77 0.36
N HIS A 365 -4.32 13.41 0.62
CA HIS A 365 -4.33 14.79 1.07
C HIS A 365 -3.94 14.95 2.55
N SER A 366 -4.17 13.94 3.39
CA SER A 366 -3.73 14.00 4.79
C SER A 366 -2.28 13.51 4.99
N ALA A 367 -1.64 12.96 3.95
CA ALA A 367 -0.23 12.60 3.97
C ALA A 367 0.69 13.82 3.80
N VAL A 368 0.71 14.69 4.82
CA VAL A 368 1.43 15.98 4.81
C VAL A 368 2.95 15.83 5.07
N ARG A 369 3.60 14.79 4.52
CA ARG A 369 5.04 14.51 4.77
C ARG A 369 5.96 14.81 3.58
N ALA A 370 5.47 15.35 2.47
CA ALA A 370 6.33 15.75 1.35
C ALA A 370 7.24 16.93 1.76
N GLY A 371 8.57 16.74 1.69
CA GLY A 371 9.55 17.78 1.93
C GLY A 371 9.89 18.07 3.41
N GLN A 372 9.41 17.25 4.35
CA GLN A 372 9.75 17.38 5.77
C GLN A 372 10.97 16.54 6.14
N ALA A 373 11.88 17.13 6.93
CA ALA A 373 12.98 16.37 7.50
C ALA A 373 12.46 15.44 8.60
N LEU A 374 12.84 14.17 8.56
CA LEU A 374 12.50 13.19 9.59
C LEU A 374 13.72 12.83 10.43
N SER A 375 13.52 12.67 11.73
CA SER A 375 14.51 12.05 12.61
C SER A 375 14.61 10.55 12.34
N LYS A 376 15.74 9.92 12.71
CA LYS A 376 15.91 8.46 12.55
C LYS A 376 14.82 7.66 13.27
N GLY A 377 14.36 8.14 14.43
CA GLY A 377 13.25 7.53 15.17
C GLY A 377 11.93 7.61 14.40
N GLU A 378 11.61 8.75 13.79
CA GLU A 378 10.39 8.89 12.97
C GLU A 378 10.43 8.06 11.69
N MET A 379 11.62 7.92 11.09
CA MET A 379 11.83 7.03 9.94
C MET A 379 11.59 5.56 10.34
N ALA A 380 12.21 5.10 11.44
CA ALA A 380 12.01 3.74 11.94
C ALA A 380 10.55 3.47 12.33
N ALA A 381 9.88 4.44 12.97
CA ALA A 381 8.47 4.32 13.33
C ALA A 381 7.56 4.23 12.09
N LEU A 382 7.86 4.95 11.00
CA LEU A 382 7.11 4.82 9.75
C LEU A 382 7.29 3.43 9.14
N LEU A 383 8.52 2.90 9.14
CA LEU A 383 8.79 1.54 8.65
C LEU A 383 8.05 0.49 9.50
N GLN A 384 8.07 0.62 10.81
CA GLN A 384 7.29 -0.26 11.70
C GLN A 384 5.78 -0.19 11.40
N GLN A 385 5.24 0.99 11.13
CA GLN A 385 3.84 1.12 10.71
C GLN A 385 3.55 0.46 9.37
N MET A 386 4.53 0.36 8.47
CA MET A 386 4.35 -0.36 7.20
C MET A 386 4.24 -1.88 7.39
N ASP A 387 4.83 -2.43 8.46
CA ASP A 387 4.72 -3.87 8.78
C ASP A 387 3.34 -4.27 9.30
N GLU A 388 2.59 -3.33 9.88
CA GLU A 388 1.18 -3.55 10.23
C GLU A 388 0.32 -3.87 8.99
N TYR A 389 0.79 -3.49 7.79
CA TYR A 389 0.05 -3.62 6.53
C TYR A 389 0.90 -4.25 5.40
N PRO A 390 1.24 -5.56 5.51
CA PRO A 390 2.26 -6.20 4.68
C PRO A 390 1.88 -6.43 3.20
N LEU A 391 0.65 -6.11 2.80
CA LEU A 391 0.07 -6.49 1.50
C LEU A 391 0.30 -5.48 0.36
N SER A 392 0.97 -4.35 0.59
CA SER A 392 1.05 -3.30 -0.42
C SER A 392 2.44 -2.71 -0.66
N SER A 393 3.06 -3.12 -1.75
CA SER A 393 4.30 -2.51 -2.28
C SER A 393 4.08 -1.14 -2.93
N PHE A 394 2.83 -0.69 -3.06
CA PHE A 394 2.43 0.51 -3.81
C PHE A 394 1.67 1.48 -2.92
N CYS A 395 1.54 2.75 -3.29
CA CYS A 395 0.61 3.68 -2.65
C CYS A 395 -0.83 3.46 -3.18
N PRO A 396 -1.86 4.09 -2.60
CA PRO A 396 -3.25 4.00 -3.09
C PRO A 396 -3.44 4.42 -4.56
N HIS A 397 -2.48 5.17 -5.12
CA HIS A 397 -2.46 5.61 -6.51
C HIS A 397 -1.55 4.79 -7.43
N GLY A 398 -0.95 3.70 -6.93
CA GLY A 398 -0.14 2.77 -7.73
C GLY A 398 1.33 3.15 -7.93
N ARG A 399 1.86 4.15 -7.20
CA ARG A 399 3.31 4.44 -7.18
C ARG A 399 4.03 3.46 -6.26
N PRO A 400 5.24 2.98 -6.58
CA PRO A 400 6.00 2.13 -5.67
C PRO A 400 6.32 2.89 -4.37
N VAL A 401 6.17 2.20 -3.24
CA VAL A 401 6.53 2.75 -1.93
C VAL A 401 8.03 2.65 -1.68
N PHE A 402 8.69 1.68 -2.32
CA PHE A 402 10.11 1.43 -2.16
C PHE A 402 10.74 0.91 -3.45
N VAL A 403 12.06 1.05 -3.55
CA VAL A 403 12.91 0.45 -4.57
C VAL A 403 14.10 -0.21 -3.87
N GLU A 404 14.41 -1.44 -4.25
CA GLU A 404 15.59 -2.14 -3.75
C GLU A 404 16.73 -2.07 -4.77
N TYR A 405 17.94 -1.85 -4.26
CA TYR A 405 19.15 -1.79 -5.04
C TYR A 405 20.16 -2.79 -4.46
N PRO A 406 20.30 -3.98 -5.07
CA PRO A 406 21.17 -5.04 -4.56
C PRO A 406 22.65 -4.64 -4.51
N ILE A 407 23.38 -5.11 -3.51
CA ILE A 407 24.81 -4.79 -3.33
C ILE A 407 25.65 -5.28 -4.52
N HIS A 408 25.39 -6.49 -5.04
CA HIS A 408 26.11 -7.01 -6.21
C HIS A 408 25.97 -6.11 -7.46
N LYS A 409 24.82 -5.43 -7.61
CA LYS A 409 24.59 -4.47 -8.69
C LYS A 409 25.40 -3.20 -8.44
N LEU A 410 25.46 -2.74 -7.18
CA LEU A 410 26.28 -1.59 -6.78
C LEU A 410 27.76 -1.86 -7.06
N GLU A 411 28.24 -3.03 -6.66
CA GLU A 411 29.60 -3.48 -6.90
C GLU A 411 29.92 -3.48 -8.39
N ARG A 412 29.02 -4.00 -9.24
CA ARG A 412 29.16 -3.95 -10.70
C ARG A 412 29.22 -2.53 -11.24
N ASP A 413 28.37 -1.62 -10.75
CA ASP A 413 28.34 -0.21 -11.18
C ASP A 413 29.65 0.52 -10.82
N PHE A 414 30.35 0.07 -9.77
CA PHE A 414 31.70 0.51 -9.42
C PHE A 414 32.83 -0.28 -10.09
N GLY A 415 32.51 -1.22 -11.00
CA GLY A 415 33.49 -2.05 -11.70
C GLY A 415 34.19 -3.07 -10.78
N ARG A 416 33.63 -3.37 -9.60
CA ARG A 416 34.10 -4.48 -8.77
C ARG A 416 33.64 -5.78 -9.41
N ILE A 417 34.58 -6.70 -9.62
CA ILE A 417 34.30 -8.04 -10.10
C ILE A 417 33.96 -8.88 -8.88
N VAL A 418 32.71 -9.35 -8.80
CA VAL A 418 32.23 -10.31 -7.81
C VAL A 418 32.06 -11.65 -8.49
#